data_AF-A0A7V4EA55-F1
#
_entry.id   AF-A0A7V4EA55-F1
#
_cell.length_a   1.000
_cell.length_b   1.000
_cell.length_c   1.000
_cell.angle_alpha   90.00
_cell.angle_beta   90.00
_cell.angle_gamma   90.00
#
_symmetry.space_group_name_H-M   'P 1'
#
loop_
_entity.id
_entity.type
_entity.pdbx_description
1 polymer ?
#
loop_
_entity_poly.entity_id
_entity_poly.type
_entity_poly.pdbx_seq_one_letter_code
_entity_poly.pdbx_strand_id
1 'polypeptide(L)'
;MGSKRKKGDIFGGRDVLVGIIMGSDSDIEVMKDAAEVLESFGIPYEFTIVSAHRTPDRMFEYAKSARERGIEVIIAGAGGAAHLPGMVASITHLPVIGVPIKTSSLGGFDSLLSIVQMPAGVPVATVAINNAKNAALLALRILSIKYPEIEQKIVDFMKKVNSEVKEKASLIEKIGFRKYLESMKSKK
;
A
#
# COMPACT_ATOMS: atom_id res chain seq x y z
N MET A 1 -1.86 -17.33 32.37
CA MET A 1 -1.31 -18.70 32.22
C MET A 1 -1.12 -18.96 30.75
N GLY A 2 0.13 -19.12 30.32
CA GLY A 2 0.55 -18.98 28.92
C GLY A 2 -0.03 -20.02 27.96
N SER A 3 -0.58 -19.54 26.84
CA SER A 3 -0.92 -20.39 25.71
C SER A 3 0.36 -20.80 24.98
N LYS A 4 0.69 -22.10 25.06
CA LYS A 4 1.84 -22.72 24.38
C LYS A 4 1.62 -22.67 22.86
N ARG A 5 2.52 -21.99 22.16
CA ARG A 5 2.59 -21.95 20.68
C ARG A 5 2.89 -23.35 20.14
N LYS A 6 2.11 -23.81 19.16
CA LYS A 6 2.39 -25.07 18.44
C LYS A 6 3.51 -24.84 17.42
N LYS A 7 4.49 -25.75 17.41
CA LYS A 7 5.48 -25.89 16.33
C LYS A 7 4.75 -26.38 15.07
N GLY A 8 4.92 -25.64 13.96
CA GLY A 8 4.27 -25.91 12.66
C GLY A 8 3.57 -24.70 12.03
N ASP A 9 3.67 -23.52 12.64
CA ASP A 9 2.97 -22.31 12.22
C ASP A 9 3.94 -21.38 11.47
N ILE A 10 3.77 -21.23 10.15
CA ILE A 10 4.68 -20.42 9.31
C ILE A 10 4.43 -18.91 9.52
N PHE A 11 3.30 -18.52 10.12
CA PHE A 11 2.83 -17.14 10.23
C PHE A 11 2.20 -16.85 11.61
N GLY A 12 2.96 -17.12 12.67
CA GLY A 12 2.47 -17.16 14.06
C GLY A 12 1.55 -16.00 14.49
N GLY A 13 0.37 -16.38 15.01
CA GLY A 13 -0.37 -15.69 16.07
C GLY A 13 -0.87 -14.26 15.81
N ARG A 14 -2.15 -14.13 15.45
CA ARG A 14 -3.02 -12.94 15.66
C ARG A 14 -2.58 -11.56 15.15
N ASP A 15 -1.54 -11.34 14.35
CA ASP A 15 -1.03 -9.96 14.17
C ASP A 15 -0.73 -9.60 12.70
N VAL A 16 -1.72 -9.61 11.79
CA VAL A 16 -1.59 -9.02 10.44
C VAL A 16 -2.88 -8.27 10.08
N LEU A 17 -2.80 -6.95 9.90
CA LEU A 17 -3.95 -6.12 9.51
C LEU A 17 -3.97 -5.78 8.02
N VAL A 18 -2.80 -5.68 7.40
CA VAL A 18 -2.67 -5.33 5.98
C VAL A 18 -1.89 -6.39 5.22
N GLY A 19 -2.45 -6.87 4.11
CA GLY A 19 -1.76 -7.75 3.18
C GLY A 19 -1.16 -6.97 2.02
N ILE A 20 0.17 -6.98 1.85
CA ILE A 20 0.85 -6.40 0.68
C ILE A 20 1.24 -7.54 -0.27
N ILE A 21 0.65 -7.53 -1.46
CA ILE A 21 0.92 -8.53 -2.49
C ILE A 21 1.33 -7.90 -3.81
N MET A 22 2.15 -8.63 -4.57
CA MET A 22 2.59 -8.21 -5.90
C MET A 22 2.77 -9.37 -6.86
N GLY A 23 2.66 -9.06 -8.16
CA GLY A 23 2.72 -10.05 -9.22
C GLY A 23 4.13 -10.61 -9.48
N SER A 24 5.17 -9.82 -9.22
CA SER A 24 6.58 -10.20 -9.40
C SER A 24 7.51 -9.58 -8.35
N ASP A 25 8.66 -10.19 -8.14
CA ASP A 25 9.78 -9.64 -7.36
C ASP A 25 10.29 -8.28 -7.87
N SER A 26 10.24 -8.02 -9.18
CA SER A 26 10.56 -6.70 -9.76
C SER A 26 9.70 -5.56 -9.22
N ASP A 27 8.50 -5.86 -8.70
CA ASP A 27 7.59 -4.87 -8.15
C ASP A 27 7.99 -4.44 -6.72
N ILE A 28 8.90 -5.18 -6.07
CA ILE A 28 9.34 -4.93 -4.67
C ILE A 28 9.89 -3.51 -4.51
N GLU A 29 10.65 -3.00 -5.47
CA GLU A 29 11.25 -1.66 -5.39
C GLU A 29 10.20 -0.56 -5.25
N VAL A 30 9.00 -0.77 -5.80
CA VAL A 30 7.86 0.13 -5.66
C VAL A 30 7.04 -0.23 -4.44
N MET A 31 6.74 -1.51 -4.23
CA MET A 31 5.79 -1.93 -3.19
C MET A 31 6.35 -1.85 -1.77
N LYS A 32 7.69 -1.87 -1.59
CA LYS A 32 8.33 -1.66 -0.29
C LYS A 32 7.93 -0.33 0.36
N ASP A 33 7.65 0.69 -0.44
CA ASP A 33 7.19 2.01 0.03
C ASP A 33 5.88 1.91 0.85
N ALA A 34 5.00 0.94 0.55
CA ALA A 34 3.83 0.69 1.38
C ALA A 34 4.21 0.09 2.74
N ALA A 35 5.13 -0.88 2.74
CA ALA A 35 5.65 -1.50 3.95
C ALA A 35 6.32 -0.48 4.87
N GLU A 36 7.22 0.36 4.35
CA GLU A 36 7.91 1.42 5.12
C GLU A 36 6.92 2.39 5.79
N VAL A 37 5.83 2.75 5.09
CA VAL A 37 4.77 3.57 5.69
C VAL A 37 4.09 2.81 6.83
N LEU A 38 3.67 1.56 6.63
CA LEU A 38 3.02 0.77 7.69
C LEU A 38 3.93 0.56 8.91
N GLU A 39 5.23 0.29 8.69
CA GLU A 39 6.25 0.21 9.74
C GLU A 39 6.34 1.51 10.55
N SER A 40 6.39 2.67 9.88
CA SER A 40 6.45 3.97 10.55
C SER A 40 5.22 4.30 11.39
N PHE A 41 4.08 3.68 11.09
CA PHE A 41 2.84 3.76 11.88
C PHE A 41 2.69 2.58 12.86
N GLY A 42 3.63 1.63 12.89
CA GLY A 42 3.57 0.43 13.72
C GLY A 42 2.38 -0.47 13.41
N ILE A 43 1.97 -0.55 12.14
CA ILE A 43 0.87 -1.41 11.70
C ILE A 43 1.43 -2.76 11.26
N PRO A 44 0.92 -3.87 11.79
CA PRO A 44 1.35 -5.19 11.35
C PRO A 44 0.84 -5.50 9.95
N TYR A 45 1.75 -6.01 9.11
CA TYR A 45 1.47 -6.37 7.72
C TYR A 45 2.21 -7.64 7.32
N GLU A 46 1.76 -8.24 6.23
CA GLU A 46 2.51 -9.27 5.50
C GLU A 46 2.89 -8.76 4.12
N PHE A 47 3.98 -9.30 3.57
CA PHE A 47 4.53 -8.88 2.29
C PHE A 47 4.96 -10.12 1.48
N THR A 48 4.31 -10.39 0.36
CA THR A 48 4.58 -11.61 -0.42
C THR A 48 4.29 -11.43 -1.92
N ILE A 49 4.84 -12.34 -2.72
CA ILE A 49 4.51 -12.47 -4.15
C ILE A 49 3.29 -13.37 -4.31
N VAL A 50 2.34 -12.90 -5.12
CA VAL A 50 1.11 -13.58 -5.54
C VAL A 50 0.85 -13.21 -7.00
N SER A 51 1.12 -14.12 -7.94
CA SER A 51 0.92 -13.85 -9.37
C SER A 51 -0.44 -14.34 -9.84
N ALA A 52 -1.28 -13.43 -10.33
CA ALA A 52 -2.58 -13.77 -10.90
C ALA A 52 -2.48 -14.67 -12.14
N HIS A 53 -1.46 -14.45 -12.97
CA HIS A 53 -1.31 -15.18 -14.24
C HIS A 53 -0.50 -16.47 -14.10
N ARG A 54 0.48 -16.51 -13.18
CA ARG A 54 1.41 -17.65 -13.05
C ARG A 54 1.04 -18.60 -11.91
N THR A 55 0.35 -18.10 -10.89
CA THR A 55 -0.07 -18.87 -9.71
C THR A 55 -1.52 -18.56 -9.34
N PRO A 56 -2.50 -18.78 -10.24
CA PRO A 56 -3.89 -18.40 -10.01
C PRO A 56 -4.49 -19.06 -8.76
N ASP A 57 -4.19 -20.33 -8.49
CA ASP A 57 -4.69 -21.03 -7.30
C ASP A 57 -4.15 -20.41 -6.00
N ARG A 58 -2.86 -20.03 -5.97
CA ARG A 58 -2.27 -19.32 -4.82
C ARG A 58 -2.98 -17.97 -4.60
N MET A 59 -3.27 -17.24 -5.67
CA MET A 59 -4.00 -15.97 -5.58
C MET A 59 -5.41 -16.18 -5.04
N PHE A 60 -6.10 -17.21 -5.53
CA PHE A 60 -7.45 -17.55 -5.09
C PHE A 60 -7.48 -17.90 -3.60
N GLU A 61 -6.61 -18.81 -3.16
CA GLU A 61 -6.50 -19.21 -1.75
C GLU A 61 -6.07 -18.04 -0.86
N TYR A 62 -5.17 -17.17 -1.33
CA TYR A 62 -4.77 -15.96 -0.61
C TYR A 62 -5.97 -15.05 -0.35
N ALA A 63 -6.72 -14.71 -1.41
CA ALA A 63 -7.85 -13.77 -1.33
C ALA A 63 -9.00 -14.34 -0.49
N LYS A 64 -9.30 -15.63 -0.66
CA LYS A 64 -10.37 -16.33 0.05
C LYS A 64 -10.11 -16.44 1.55
N SER A 65 -8.87 -16.77 1.94
CA SER A 65 -8.48 -16.95 3.34
C SER A 65 -8.09 -15.65 4.07
N ALA A 66 -7.85 -14.55 3.36
CA ALA A 66 -7.30 -13.31 3.93
C ALA A 66 -8.05 -12.82 5.18
N ARG A 67 -9.38 -12.80 5.15
CA ARG A 67 -10.21 -12.36 6.27
C ARG A 67 -10.05 -13.26 7.50
N GLU A 68 -10.02 -14.57 7.29
CA GLU A 68 -9.90 -15.56 8.37
C GLU A 68 -8.53 -15.47 9.07
N ARG A 69 -7.51 -15.00 8.34
CA ARG A 69 -6.17 -14.73 8.87
C ARG A 69 -6.06 -13.39 9.62
N GLY A 70 -7.11 -12.58 9.65
CA GLY A 70 -7.16 -11.30 10.36
C GLY A 70 -6.90 -10.06 9.49
N ILE A 71 -6.63 -10.23 8.20
CA ILE A 71 -6.42 -9.11 7.28
C ILE A 71 -7.71 -8.30 7.14
N GLU A 72 -7.56 -6.98 7.13
CA GLU A 72 -8.67 -6.04 6.98
C GLU A 72 -8.54 -5.17 5.74
N VAL A 73 -7.33 -5.00 5.19
CA VAL A 73 -7.09 -4.30 3.92
C VAL A 73 -6.03 -5.04 3.11
N ILE A 74 -6.22 -5.16 1.80
CA ILE A 74 -5.21 -5.70 0.88
C ILE A 74 -4.69 -4.59 -0.01
N ILE A 75 -3.36 -4.49 -0.15
CA ILE A 75 -2.66 -3.64 -1.11
C ILE A 75 -2.04 -4.55 -2.17
N ALA A 76 -2.46 -4.40 -3.43
CA ALA A 76 -2.03 -5.24 -4.54
C ALA A 76 -1.33 -4.42 -5.63
N GLY A 77 -0.08 -4.76 -5.93
CA GLY A 77 0.72 -4.17 -7.00
C GLY A 77 0.78 -5.05 -8.25
N ALA A 78 0.54 -4.47 -9.43
CA ALA A 78 0.75 -5.16 -10.70
C ALA A 78 1.01 -4.19 -11.87
N GLY A 79 1.78 -4.65 -12.87
CA GLY A 79 2.13 -3.90 -14.07
C GLY A 79 1.56 -4.51 -15.37
N GLY A 80 1.38 -3.69 -16.41
CA GLY A 80 0.92 -4.12 -17.73
C GLY A 80 -0.56 -4.47 -17.72
N ALA A 81 -0.90 -5.70 -18.14
CA ALA A 81 -2.22 -6.29 -17.97
C ALA A 81 -2.45 -6.65 -16.48
N ALA A 82 -2.61 -5.62 -15.65
CA ALA A 82 -2.47 -5.66 -14.20
C ALA A 82 -3.71 -6.24 -13.48
N HIS A 83 -3.96 -7.55 -13.63
CA HIS A 83 -5.19 -8.19 -13.16
C HIS A 83 -5.22 -8.52 -11.66
N LEU A 84 -4.08 -8.50 -10.97
CA LEU A 84 -4.01 -8.95 -9.57
C LEU A 84 -5.00 -8.23 -8.64
N PRO A 85 -5.10 -6.88 -8.62
CA PRO A 85 -6.01 -6.20 -7.69
C PRO A 85 -7.48 -6.54 -7.96
N GLY A 86 -7.90 -6.53 -9.23
CA GLY A 86 -9.29 -6.82 -9.61
C GLY A 86 -9.69 -8.27 -9.33
N MET A 87 -8.80 -9.23 -9.60
CA MET A 87 -9.07 -10.64 -9.31
C MET A 87 -9.10 -10.95 -7.82
N VAL A 88 -8.29 -10.27 -7.01
CA VAL A 88 -8.38 -10.42 -5.55
C VAL A 88 -9.68 -9.82 -5.03
N ALA A 89 -10.08 -8.64 -5.52
CA ALA A 89 -11.33 -7.99 -5.14
C ALA A 89 -12.59 -8.78 -5.55
N SER A 90 -12.53 -9.60 -6.61
CA SER A 90 -13.66 -10.44 -7.00
C SER A 90 -13.88 -11.66 -6.12
N ILE A 91 -12.90 -11.99 -5.26
CA ILE A 91 -12.91 -13.18 -4.41
C ILE A 91 -13.16 -12.81 -2.94
N THR A 92 -12.58 -11.71 -2.48
CA THR A 92 -12.68 -11.27 -1.08
C THR A 92 -13.68 -10.14 -0.90
N HIS A 93 -14.32 -10.08 0.26
CA HIS A 93 -15.16 -8.94 0.65
C HIS A 93 -14.35 -7.82 1.35
N LEU A 94 -13.03 -7.99 1.50
CA LEU A 94 -12.14 -6.98 2.06
C LEU A 94 -11.91 -5.84 1.05
N PRO A 95 -11.66 -4.60 1.52
CA PRO A 95 -11.21 -3.52 0.65
C PRO A 95 -9.85 -3.87 0.02
N VAL A 96 -9.77 -3.76 -1.30
CA VAL A 96 -8.55 -3.95 -2.09
C VAL A 96 -8.11 -2.61 -2.69
N ILE A 97 -6.86 -2.25 -2.41
CA ILE A 97 -6.20 -1.06 -2.93
C ILE A 97 -5.24 -1.50 -4.04
N GLY A 98 -5.44 -0.97 -5.24
CA GLY A 98 -4.61 -1.29 -6.40
C GLY A 98 -3.51 -0.26 -6.63
N VAL A 99 -2.26 -0.73 -6.75
CA VAL A 99 -1.08 0.09 -7.11
C VAL A 99 -0.67 -0.24 -8.55
N PRO A 100 -0.91 0.65 -9.52
CA PRO A 100 -0.44 0.44 -10.88
C PRO A 100 1.08 0.55 -10.95
N ILE A 101 1.76 -0.50 -11.38
CA ILE A 101 3.21 -0.49 -11.55
C ILE A 101 3.57 0.05 -12.92
N LYS A 102 4.53 0.98 -12.96
CA LYS A 102 5.04 1.60 -14.18
C LYS A 102 5.64 0.55 -15.11
N THR A 103 5.15 0.50 -16.35
CA THR A 103 5.73 -0.30 -17.43
C THR A 103 6.74 0.53 -18.24
N SER A 104 7.70 -0.16 -18.88
CA SER A 104 8.69 0.49 -19.74
C SER A 104 8.08 1.09 -21.00
N SER A 105 7.11 0.39 -21.62
CA SER A 105 6.52 0.79 -22.90
C SER A 105 5.45 1.88 -22.79
N LEU A 106 4.57 1.81 -21.77
CA LEU A 106 3.40 2.69 -21.67
C LEU A 106 3.37 3.54 -20.39
N GLY A 107 4.48 3.55 -19.64
CA GLY A 107 4.63 4.38 -18.45
C GLY A 107 3.67 4.01 -17.31
N GLY A 108 3.04 2.82 -17.35
CA GLY A 108 2.02 2.38 -16.39
C GLY A 108 0.59 2.82 -16.71
N PHE A 109 0.32 3.42 -17.88
CA PHE A 109 -1.04 3.76 -18.28
C PHE A 109 -1.90 2.50 -18.54
N ASP A 110 -1.28 1.47 -19.11
CA ASP A 110 -1.82 0.12 -19.22
C ASP A 110 -2.17 -0.47 -17.85
N SER A 111 -1.25 -0.39 -16.90
CA SER A 111 -1.49 -0.84 -15.51
C SER A 111 -2.63 -0.07 -14.87
N LEU A 112 -2.67 1.25 -15.04
CA LEU A 112 -3.67 2.12 -14.44
C LEU A 112 -5.06 1.76 -14.94
N LEU A 113 -5.25 1.69 -16.26
CA LEU A 113 -6.54 1.37 -16.85
C LEU A 113 -6.98 -0.07 -16.53
N SER A 114 -6.04 -1.02 -16.48
CA SER A 114 -6.33 -2.41 -16.09
C SER A 114 -6.85 -2.56 -14.66
N ILE A 115 -6.49 -1.63 -13.76
CA ILE A 115 -6.87 -1.68 -12.35
C ILE A 115 -8.10 -0.81 -12.06
N VAL A 116 -8.17 0.41 -12.60
CA VAL A 116 -9.21 1.39 -12.23
C VAL A 116 -10.56 1.15 -12.91
N GLN A 117 -10.58 0.57 -14.11
CA GLN A 117 -11.78 0.42 -14.92
C GLN A 117 -12.58 -0.85 -14.57
N MET A 118 -12.70 -1.17 -13.28
CA MET A 118 -13.50 -2.30 -12.84
C MET A 118 -14.98 -2.09 -13.18
N PRO A 119 -15.70 -3.13 -13.65
CA PRO A 119 -17.14 -3.04 -13.87
C PRO A 119 -17.90 -2.90 -12.54
N ALA A 120 -19.16 -2.47 -12.62
CA ALA A 120 -20.03 -2.36 -11.46
C ALA A 120 -20.15 -3.71 -10.71
N GLY A 121 -20.01 -3.66 -9.38
CA GLY A 121 -20.14 -4.81 -8.49
C GLY A 121 -18.84 -5.24 -7.80
N VAL A 122 -17.67 -5.01 -8.40
CA VAL A 122 -16.37 -5.42 -7.84
C VAL A 122 -15.39 -4.25 -7.84
N PRO A 123 -15.42 -3.36 -6.82
CA PRO A 123 -14.59 -2.16 -6.80
C PRO A 123 -13.14 -2.45 -6.41
N VAL A 124 -12.22 -1.65 -6.95
CA VAL A 124 -10.82 -1.54 -6.49
C VAL A 124 -10.52 -0.08 -6.20
N ALA A 125 -9.90 0.20 -5.05
CA ALA A 125 -9.45 1.54 -4.70
C ALA A 125 -8.09 1.82 -5.34
N THR A 126 -8.06 2.38 -6.54
CA THR A 126 -6.82 2.59 -7.30
C THR A 126 -6.10 3.88 -6.89
N VAL A 127 -4.80 3.78 -6.62
CA VAL A 127 -3.93 4.94 -6.36
C VAL A 127 -3.09 5.30 -7.60
N ALA A 128 -2.29 6.37 -7.49
CA ALA A 128 -1.40 6.80 -8.57
C ALA A 128 -0.35 5.73 -8.95
N ILE A 129 0.11 5.78 -10.19
CA ILE A 129 1.18 4.89 -10.72
C ILE A 129 2.41 4.97 -9.81
N ASN A 130 2.94 3.80 -9.44
CA ASN A 130 4.07 3.61 -8.52
C ASN A 130 3.90 4.22 -7.12
N ASN A 131 2.70 4.60 -6.69
CA ASN A 131 2.51 5.28 -5.43
C ASN A 131 2.03 4.34 -4.31
N ALA A 132 2.87 3.37 -3.95
CA ALA A 132 2.57 2.44 -2.86
C ALA A 132 2.50 3.14 -1.49
N LYS A 133 3.20 4.28 -1.30
CA LYS A 133 3.06 5.13 -0.10
C LYS A 133 1.62 5.56 0.12
N ASN A 134 0.96 6.06 -0.92
CA ASN A 134 -0.44 6.46 -0.83
C ASN A 134 -1.37 5.27 -0.64
N ALA A 135 -1.02 4.08 -1.14
CA ALA A 135 -1.80 2.88 -0.85
C ALA A 135 -1.79 2.54 0.65
N ALA A 136 -0.62 2.61 1.30
CA ALA A 136 -0.52 2.43 2.74
C ALA A 136 -1.24 3.53 3.53
N LEU A 137 -1.11 4.80 3.14
CA LEU A 137 -1.85 5.90 3.76
C LEU A 137 -3.37 5.75 3.60
N LEU A 138 -3.84 5.23 2.47
CA LEU A 138 -5.26 4.92 2.27
C LEU A 138 -5.70 3.74 3.14
N ALA A 139 -4.90 2.68 3.24
CA ALA A 139 -5.16 1.57 4.15
C ALA A 139 -5.27 2.06 5.60
N LEU A 140 -4.35 2.94 6.04
CA LEU A 140 -4.40 3.56 7.36
C LEU A 140 -5.71 4.32 7.60
N ARG A 141 -6.17 5.11 6.61
CA ARG A 141 -7.46 5.84 6.70
C ARG A 141 -8.67 4.91 6.77
N ILE A 142 -8.61 3.76 6.10
CA ILE A 142 -9.65 2.72 6.19
C ILE A 142 -9.59 2.03 7.55
N LEU A 143 -8.42 1.81 8.13
CA LEU A 143 -8.31 1.23 9.47
C LEU A 143 -8.71 2.22 10.57
N SER A 144 -8.43 3.52 10.40
CA SER A 144 -8.70 4.52 11.43
C SER A 144 -10.17 4.71 11.77
N ILE A 145 -11.10 4.33 10.89
CA ILE A 145 -12.55 4.34 11.22
C ILE A 145 -12.90 3.30 12.30
N LYS A 146 -12.05 2.30 12.52
CA LYS A 146 -12.24 1.23 13.50
C LYS A 146 -11.24 1.31 14.67
N TYR A 147 -10.03 1.80 14.42
CA TYR A 147 -8.92 1.84 15.37
C TYR A 147 -8.54 3.29 15.74
N PRO A 148 -9.01 3.83 16.89
CA PRO A 148 -8.76 5.21 17.30
C PRO A 148 -7.26 5.56 17.44
N GLU A 149 -6.43 4.58 17.79
CA GLU A 149 -4.97 4.74 17.87
C GLU A 149 -4.33 5.01 16.51
N ILE A 150 -4.93 4.50 15.42
CA ILE A 150 -4.48 4.76 14.05
C ILE A 150 -4.98 6.14 13.61
N GLU A 151 -6.21 6.51 13.97
CA GLU A 151 -6.76 7.85 13.71
C GLU A 151 -5.84 8.94 14.24
N GLN A 152 -5.42 8.83 15.51
CA GLN A 152 -4.54 9.82 16.13
C GLN A 152 -3.21 9.95 15.39
N LYS A 153 -2.59 8.82 14.98
CA LYS A 153 -1.35 8.82 14.20
C LYS A 153 -1.52 9.51 12.84
N ILE A 154 -2.66 9.33 12.17
CA ILE A 154 -2.95 10.02 10.89
C ILE A 154 -3.12 11.52 11.10
N VAL A 155 -3.84 11.93 12.14
CA VAL A 155 -4.02 13.35 12.48
C VAL A 155 -2.67 14.03 12.71
N ASP A 156 -1.78 13.39 13.46
CA ASP A 156 -0.46 13.94 13.75
C ASP A 156 0.46 13.93 12.52
N PHE A 157 0.38 12.89 11.69
CA PHE A 157 1.04 12.89 10.38
C PHE A 157 0.57 14.06 9.49
N MET A 158 -0.73 14.33 9.41
CA MET A 158 -1.27 15.45 8.64
C MET A 158 -0.79 16.80 9.18
N LYS A 159 -0.72 16.98 10.50
CA LYS A 159 -0.13 18.18 11.11
C LYS A 159 1.34 18.35 10.73
N LYS A 160 2.12 17.27 10.77
CA LYS A 160 3.54 17.27 10.39
C LYS A 160 3.75 17.65 8.93
N VAL A 161 2.98 17.07 8.01
CA VAL A 161 3.06 17.42 6.57
C VAL A 161 2.74 18.91 6.37
N ASN A 162 1.72 19.42 7.06
CA ASN A 162 1.36 20.83 7.00
C ASN A 162 2.46 21.76 7.56
N SER A 163 3.10 21.39 8.67
CA SER A 163 4.20 22.19 9.23
C SER A 163 5.41 22.20 8.31
N GLU A 164 5.79 21.06 7.73
CA GLU A 164 6.90 20.97 6.77
C GLU A 164 6.69 21.86 5.54
N VAL A 165 5.46 21.94 5.03
CA VAL A 165 5.12 22.83 3.90
C VAL A 165 5.23 24.29 4.32
N LYS A 166 4.71 24.67 5.49
CA LYS A 166 4.79 26.05 6.01
C LYS A 166 6.23 26.50 6.24
N GLU A 167 7.07 25.62 6.78
CA GLU A 167 8.50 25.88 6.99
C GLU A 167 9.23 26.11 5.66
N LYS A 168 8.97 25.24 4.66
CA LYS A 168 9.54 25.41 3.31
C LYS A 168 9.06 26.69 2.65
N ALA A 169 7.77 27.02 2.75
CA ALA A 169 7.20 28.26 2.21
C ALA A 169 7.86 29.50 2.85
N SER A 170 7.91 29.56 4.17
CA SER A 170 8.55 30.66 4.91
C SER A 170 10.03 30.81 4.56
N LEU A 171 10.74 29.69 4.39
CA LEU A 171 12.14 29.73 3.96
C LEU A 171 12.28 30.34 2.57
N ILE A 172 11.47 29.90 1.59
CA ILE A 172 11.47 30.43 0.22
C ILE A 172 11.15 31.93 0.21
N GLU A 173 10.15 32.37 0.97
CA GLU A 173 9.77 33.78 1.10
C GLU A 173 10.90 34.64 1.68
N LYS A 174 11.66 34.10 2.64
CA LYS A 174 12.76 34.80 3.31
C LYS A 174 14.03 34.91 2.45
N ILE A 175 14.41 33.84 1.75
CA ILE A 175 15.72 33.78 1.05
C ILE A 175 15.60 33.92 -0.48
N GLY A 176 14.38 33.84 -1.02
CA GLY A 176 14.11 33.80 -2.45
C GLY A 176 14.42 32.43 -3.08
N PHE A 177 13.76 32.12 -4.20
CA PHE A 177 13.84 30.80 -4.83
C PHE A 177 15.27 30.41 -5.28
N ARG A 178 16.11 31.37 -5.68
CA ARG A 178 17.49 31.10 -6.13
C ARG A 178 18.36 30.51 -5.01
N LYS A 179 18.39 31.17 -3.84
CA LYS A 179 19.13 30.68 -2.65
C LYS A 179 18.54 29.37 -2.12
N TYR A 180 17.21 29.20 -2.21
CA TYR A 180 16.57 27.95 -1.82
C TYR A 180 17.05 26.77 -2.67
N LEU A 181 17.14 26.92 -4.00
CA LEU A 181 17.66 25.89 -4.89
C LEU A 181 19.12 25.52 -4.57
N GLU A 182 19.96 26.49 -4.21
CA GLU A 182 21.34 26.22 -3.76
C GLU A 182 21.35 25.38 -2.47
N SER A 183 20.49 25.71 -1.51
CA SER A 183 20.35 24.96 -0.25
C SER A 183 19.89 23.50 -0.46
N MET A 184 19.12 23.23 -1.52
CA MET A 184 18.70 21.87 -1.85
C MET A 184 19.84 21.03 -2.43
N LYS A 185 20.74 21.63 -3.20
CA LYS A 185 21.91 20.93 -3.78
C LYS A 185 22.92 20.52 -2.71
N SER A 186 23.02 21.28 -1.62
CA SER A 186 23.90 20.97 -0.48
C SER A 186 23.41 19.82 0.41
N LYS A 187 22.15 19.38 0.26
CA LYS A 187 21.53 18.32 1.07
C LYS A 187 21.40 16.97 0.35
N LYS A 188 21.80 16.90 -0.93
CA LYS A 188 21.91 15.66 -1.69
C LYS A 188 23.32 15.11 -1.58
#